data_AF-A0A843E7X4-F1
#
_entry.id   AF-A0A843E7X4-F1
#
_cell.length_a   1.000
_cell.length_b   1.000
_cell.length_c   1.000
_cell.angle_alpha   90.00
_cell.angle_beta   90.00
_cell.angle_gamma   90.00
#
_symmetry.space_group_name_H-M   'P 1'
#
loop_
_entity.id
_entity.type
_entity.pdbx_description
1 polymer ?
#
loop_
_entity_poly.entity_id
_entity_poly.type
_entity_poly.pdbx_seq_one_letter_code
_entity_poly.pdbx_strand_id
1 'polypeptide(L)' 'MDVNEIFYRGEALDRNGLVQRMKSVDIMNLVGDETVTVAIEEGYASEEDVIVIAGVKHVQVVLL' A
#
# COMPACT_ATOMS: atom_id res chain seq x y z
N MET A 1 3.78 3.47 16.00
CA MET A 1 2.94 4.08 14.95
C MET A 1 1.51 3.90 15.37
N ASP A 2 0.74 4.97 15.45
CA ASP A 2 -0.70 4.88 15.68
C ASP A 2 -1.42 4.82 14.33
N VAL A 3 -2.16 3.73 14.09
CA VAL A 3 -3.08 3.62 12.96
C VAL A 3 -4.40 4.25 13.42
N ASN A 4 -4.66 5.49 13.00
CA ASN A 4 -5.86 6.24 13.40
C ASN A 4 -6.88 6.27 12.25
N GLU A 5 -8.17 6.09 12.57
CA GLU A 5 -9.27 6.12 11.60
C GLU A 5 -9.31 7.43 10.80
N ILE A 6 -8.90 8.57 11.36
CA ILE A 6 -8.85 9.84 10.62
C ILE A 6 -7.94 9.74 9.38
N PHE A 7 -6.90 8.88 9.43
CA PHE A 7 -5.94 8.69 8.34
C PHE A 7 -6.19 7.43 7.49
N TYR A 8 -6.77 6.37 8.07
CA TYR A 8 -6.95 5.07 7.41
C TYR A 8 -8.41 4.65 7.18
N ARG A 9 -9.37 5.55 7.39
CA ARG A 9 -10.78 5.27 7.11
C ARG A 9 -11.06 5.34 5.61
N GLY A 10 -11.31 4.18 5.03
CA GLY A 10 -11.75 4.00 3.66
C GLY A 10 -12.71 2.82 3.54
N GLU A 11 -13.16 2.54 2.32
CA GLU A 11 -13.90 1.31 2.03
C GLU A 11 -12.97 0.10 2.08
N ALA A 12 -13.44 -0.99 2.68
CA ALA A 12 -12.76 -2.28 2.57
C ALA A 12 -12.85 -2.74 1.11
N LEU A 13 -11.70 -2.90 0.48
CA LEU A 13 -11.58 -3.38 -0.90
C LEU A 13 -10.99 -4.78 -0.89
N ASP A 14 -11.42 -5.60 -1.84
CA ASP A 14 -10.70 -6.83 -2.16
C ASP A 14 -9.44 -6.52 -2.98
N ARG A 15 -8.64 -7.56 -3.27
CA ARG A 15 -7.41 -7.42 -4.06
C ARG A 15 -7.65 -6.73 -5.40
N ASN A 16 -8.73 -7.08 -6.10
CA ASN A 16 -9.04 -6.48 -7.40
C ASN A 16 -9.41 -5.01 -7.28
N GLY A 17 -10.22 -4.65 -6.28
CA GLY A 17 -10.59 -3.28 -5.97
C GLY A 17 -9.37 -2.42 -5.64
N LEU A 18 -8.41 -2.98 -4.88
CA LEU A 18 -7.13 -2.32 -4.61
C LEU A 18 -6.35 -2.06 -5.90
N VAL A 19 -6.17 -3.07 -6.76
CA VAL A 19 -5.46 -2.92 -8.05
C VAL A 19 -6.13 -1.88 -8.95
N GLN A 20 -7.46 -1.85 -9.02
CA GLN A 20 -8.15 -0.80 -9.80
C GLN A 20 -7.92 0.59 -9.21
N ARG A 21 -7.89 0.72 -7.88
CA ARG A 21 -7.62 2.00 -7.23
C ARG A 21 -6.18 2.47 -7.44
N MET A 22 -5.21 1.56 -7.45
CA MET A 22 -3.79 1.87 -7.70
C MET A 22 -3.59 2.55 -9.07
N LYS A 23 -4.44 2.24 -10.05
CA LYS A 23 -4.39 2.86 -11.40
C LYS A 23 -4.88 4.30 -11.47
N SER A 24 -5.56 4.79 -10.42
CA SER A 24 -6.23 6.09 -10.42
C SER A 24 -5.65 7.08 -9.39
N VAL A 25 -4.45 6.81 -8.86
CA VAL A 25 -3.83 7.59 -7.81
C VAL A 25 -2.37 7.87 -8.15
N ASP A 26 -1.87 9.04 -7.74
CA ASP A 26 -0.48 9.42 -7.99
C ASP A 26 0.44 9.04 -6.83
N ILE A 27 -0.12 8.87 -5.63
CA ILE A 27 0.63 8.56 -4.39
C ILE A 27 -0.07 7.44 -3.64
N MET A 28 0.69 6.44 -3.20
CA MET A 28 0.20 5.29 -2.43
C MET A 28 1.04 5.08 -1.18
N ASN A 29 0.40 5.13 -0.01
CA ASN A 29 1.00 4.77 1.27
C ASN A 29 0.42 3.43 1.72
N LEU A 30 1.17 2.35 1.53
CA LEU A 30 0.71 0.98 1.76
C LEU A 30 1.30 0.45 3.05
N VAL A 31 0.46 -0.21 3.84
CA VAL A 31 0.80 -0.78 5.15
C VAL A 31 0.16 -2.16 5.25
N GLY A 32 0.93 -3.13 5.70
CA GLY A 32 0.50 -4.52 5.85
C GLY A 32 0.95 -5.42 4.70
N ASP A 33 1.12 -6.69 5.02
CA ASP A 33 1.76 -7.65 4.11
C ASP A 33 0.98 -7.84 2.80
N GLU A 34 -0.35 -7.90 2.85
CA GLU A 34 -1.19 -8.10 1.67
C GLU A 34 -1.08 -6.92 0.69
N THR A 35 -1.21 -5.69 1.18
CA THR A 35 -1.21 -4.50 0.30
C THR A 35 0.16 -4.25 -0.32
N VAL A 36 1.23 -4.47 0.46
CA VAL A 36 2.61 -4.36 -0.02
C VAL A 36 2.91 -5.45 -1.06
N THR A 37 2.47 -6.68 -0.81
CA THR A 37 2.64 -7.79 -1.77
C THR A 37 1.97 -7.47 -3.10
N VAL A 38 0.73 -6.95 -3.07
CA VAL A 38 0.03 -6.54 -4.30
C VAL A 38 0.79 -5.46 -5.06
N ALA A 39 1.35 -4.46 -4.38
CA ALA A 39 2.12 -3.40 -5.05
C ALA A 39 3.39 -3.92 -5.73
N ILE A 40 4.05 -4.92 -5.13
CA ILE A 40 5.20 -5.58 -5.75
C ILE A 40 4.76 -6.40 -6.97
N GLU A 41 3.69 -7.18 -6.83
CA GLU A 41 3.18 -8.04 -7.91
C GLU A 41 2.68 -7.22 -9.12
N GLU A 42 2.09 -6.06 -8.89
CA GLU A 42 1.65 -5.14 -9.95
C GLU A 42 2.78 -4.23 -10.49
N GLY A 43 4.00 -4.35 -9.94
CA GLY A 43 5.19 -3.63 -10.41
C GLY A 43 5.29 -2.16 -9.99
N TYR A 44 4.51 -1.74 -9.00
CA TYR A 44 4.57 -0.38 -8.43
C TYR A 44 5.70 -0.20 -7.40
N ALA A 45 6.21 -1.30 -6.86
CA ALA A 45 7.32 -1.32 -5.91
C ALA A 45 8.15 -2.60 -6.08
N SER A 46 9.31 -2.65 -5.44
CA SER A 46 10.16 -3.82 -5.33
C SER A 46 10.43 -4.16 -3.85
N GLU A 47 10.92 -5.37 -3.57
CA GLU A 47 11.23 -5.79 -2.18
C GLU A 47 12.28 -4.89 -1.50
N GLU A 48 13.16 -4.24 -2.28
CA GLU A 48 14.15 -3.28 -1.75
C GLU A 48 13.53 -1.94 -1.32
N ASP A 49 12.33 -1.60 -1.81
CA ASP A 49 11.59 -0.40 -1.42
C ASP A 49 10.81 -0.60 -0.10
N VAL A 50 10.68 -1.85 0.36
CA VAL A 50 9.88 -2.20 1.54
C VAL A 50 10.65 -1.97 2.83
N ILE A 51 10.04 -1.21 3.74
CA ILE A 51 10.53 -1.07 5.11
C ILE A 51 9.62 -1.83 6.07
N VAL A 52 10.20 -2.36 7.15
CA VAL A 52 9.44 -3.05 8.20
C VAL A 52 9.48 -2.21 9.47
N ILE A 53 8.31 -1.77 9.92
CA ILE A 53 8.14 -0.99 11.14
C ILE A 53 7.28 -1.78 12.11
N ALA A 54 7.80 -2.06 13.31
CA ALA A 54 7.12 -2.87 14.32
C ALA A 54 6.61 -4.24 13.80
N GLY A 55 7.34 -4.85 12.87
CA GLY A 55 6.99 -6.15 12.27
C GLY A 55 6.00 -6.07 11.10
N VAL A 56 5.54 -4.87 10.71
CA VAL A 56 4.59 -4.67 9.61
C VAL A 56 5.31 -4.09 8.41
N LYS A 57 5.08 -4.65 7.21
CA LYS A 57 5.61 -4.11 5.95
C LYS A 57 4.94 -2.78 5.59
N HIS A 58 5.74 -1.85 5.09
CA HIS A 58 5.30 -0.55 4.60
C HIS A 58 6.02 -0.23 3.29
N VAL A 59 5.32 0.43 2.35
CA VAL A 59 5.95 1.02 1.17
C VAL A 59 5.20 2.28 0.76
N GLN A 60 5.94 3.27 0.26
CA GLN A 60 5.38 4.49 -0.31
C GLN A 60 5.77 4.57 -1.79
N VAL A 61 4.78 4.73 -2.65
CA VAL A 61 4.95 4.87 -4.10
C VAL A 61 4.52 6.27 -4.51
N VAL A 62 5.34 6.92 -5.35
CA VAL A 62 5.03 8.21 -5.97
C VAL A 62 5.20 8.05 -7.48
N LEU A 63 4.11 8.18 -8.22
CA LEU A 63 4.08 8.13 -9.68
C LEU A 63 4.23 9.57 -10.21
N LEU A 64 5.18 9.78 -11.12
CA LEU A 64 5.47 11.09 -11.76
C LEU A 64 4.83 11.19 -13.15
#